data_AF-A0A518EU46-F1
#
_entry.id   AF-A0A518EU46-F1
#
_cell.length_a   1.000
_cell.length_b   1.000
_cell.length_c   1.000
_cell.angle_alpha   90.00
_cell.angle_beta   90.00
_cell.angle_gamma   90.00
#
_symmetry.space_group_name_H-M   'P 1'
#
loop_
_entity.id
_entity.type
_entity.pdbx_description
1 polymer ?
#
loop_
_entity_poly.entity_id
_entity_poly.type
_entity_poly.pdbx_seq_one_letter_code
_entity_poly.pdbx_strand_id
1 'polypeptide(L)'
;MAIALILPVLAAASVIRGPGLIAAWSDDEAGIESMLDGPAVGWAERSRPWLTEMAAATGDRQRESLSELGEHLASDTPERSSRAGILIGVLLADQRIESPTRILAQDLLLGQLERRVDTGARWSVGADIVCARALDASSVPDGLSDGGPTIRERLSAVAAGEFSHPNLATRVECAATALALAKDTERGDPLSKSLTHFLLAVLRAETPDQAKSPRTWPRITTLAWVKTRSAETLARWTGTKNLFRPDGPWAHQMEEADRFEALLD
;
A
#
# COMPACT_ATOMS: atom_id res chain seq x y z
N MET A 1 -8.66 -7.39 18.97
CA MET A 1 -10.05 -7.29 18.46
C MET A 1 -10.15 -6.05 17.58
N ALA A 2 -10.29 -6.06 16.26
CA ALA A 2 -10.04 -7.02 15.19
C ALA A 2 -9.63 -6.18 13.96
N ILE A 3 -8.34 -6.08 13.66
CA ILE A 3 -7.83 -5.61 12.36
C ILE A 3 -7.73 -6.87 11.48
N ALA A 4 -8.88 -7.44 11.14
CA ALA A 4 -8.99 -8.67 10.36
C ALA A 4 -9.80 -8.46 9.06
N LEU A 5 -10.15 -7.22 8.71
CA LEU A 5 -11.11 -6.92 7.64
C LEU A 5 -10.54 -6.29 6.36
N ILE A 6 -9.21 -6.10 6.25
CA ILE A 6 -8.61 -5.57 5.00
C ILE A 6 -7.88 -6.65 4.19
N LEU A 7 -7.35 -7.69 4.87
CA LEU A 7 -6.73 -8.84 4.19
C LEU A 7 -7.67 -9.73 3.34
N PRO A 8 -8.99 -9.87 3.60
CA PRO A 8 -9.83 -10.71 2.76
C PRO A 8 -10.08 -10.10 1.37
N VAL A 9 -9.95 -8.79 1.18
CA VAL A 9 -10.25 -8.15 -0.11
C VAL A 9 -9.16 -8.45 -1.15
N LEU A 10 -7.88 -8.46 -0.74
CA LEU A 10 -6.78 -8.86 -1.63
C LEU A 10 -6.69 -10.39 -1.79
N ALA A 11 -7.06 -11.17 -0.78
CA ALA A 11 -7.20 -12.63 -0.94
C ALA A 11 -8.40 -13.00 -1.82
N ALA A 12 -9.49 -12.22 -1.82
CA ALA A 12 -10.66 -12.44 -2.66
C ALA A 12 -10.37 -12.27 -4.16
N ALA A 13 -9.36 -11.48 -4.55
CA ALA A 13 -8.92 -11.39 -5.94
C ALA A 13 -8.43 -12.75 -6.49
N SER A 14 -7.92 -13.64 -5.62
CA SER A 14 -7.52 -15.01 -6.00
C SER A 14 -8.68 -16.03 -6.04
N VAL A 15 -9.89 -15.66 -5.62
CA VAL A 15 -11.07 -16.55 -5.50
C VAL A 15 -12.16 -16.27 -6.55
N ILE A 16 -11.96 -15.32 -7.46
CA ILE A 16 -12.89 -15.07 -8.59
C ILE A 16 -12.61 -16.06 -9.73
N ARG A 17 -12.91 -17.35 -9.49
CA ARG A 17 -13.08 -18.38 -10.53
C ARG A 17 -14.41 -19.09 -10.31
N GLY A 18 -15.47 -18.54 -10.88
CA GLY A 18 -16.77 -19.19 -10.96
C GLY A 18 -17.49 -18.73 -12.24
N PRO A 19 -17.90 -19.62 -13.14
CA PRO A 19 -18.72 -19.25 -14.28
C PRO A 19 -20.17 -19.22 -13.83
N GLY A 20 -20.81 -18.06 -13.94
CA GLY A 20 -22.26 -17.93 -13.84
C GLY A 20 -22.72 -16.97 -12.75
N LEU A 21 -22.87 -15.70 -13.13
CA LEU A 21 -24.13 -14.99 -12.86
C LEU A 21 -24.32 -13.89 -13.90
N ILE A 22 -25.52 -13.92 -14.48
CA ILE A 22 -25.99 -13.20 -15.66
C ILE A 22 -26.52 -11.82 -15.25
N ALA A 23 -26.32 -10.86 -16.16
CA ALA A 23 -27.10 -9.65 -16.47
C ALA A 23 -28.15 -9.15 -15.45
N ALA A 24 -27.92 -7.93 -14.96
CA ALA A 24 -28.92 -6.85 -14.83
C ALA A 24 -28.26 -5.63 -14.17
N TRP A 25 -27.49 -4.86 -14.93
CA TRP A 25 -27.29 -3.44 -14.63
C TRP A 25 -27.91 -2.68 -15.79
N SER A 26 -29.05 -2.04 -15.49
CA SER A 26 -29.75 -1.14 -16.39
C SER A 26 -28.90 0.12 -16.61
N ASP A 27 -29.22 0.87 -17.66
CA ASP A 27 -28.64 2.14 -18.11
C ASP A 27 -28.69 3.31 -17.08
N ASP A 28 -28.62 3.04 -15.78
CA ASP A 28 -28.50 4.06 -14.75
C ASP A 28 -27.04 4.53 -14.69
N GLU A 29 -26.82 5.80 -15.04
CA GLU A 29 -25.58 6.58 -14.85
C GLU A 29 -25.09 6.62 -13.38
N ALA A 30 -25.72 5.89 -12.47
CA ALA A 30 -25.32 5.69 -11.08
C ALA A 30 -24.03 4.84 -10.90
N GLY A 31 -23.24 4.63 -11.96
CA GLY A 31 -22.23 3.57 -12.09
C GLY A 31 -21.05 3.62 -11.12
N ILE A 32 -20.54 4.81 -10.77
CA ILE A 32 -19.42 4.97 -9.82
C ILE A 32 -19.82 5.85 -8.63
N GLU A 33 -20.57 6.93 -8.87
CA GLU A 33 -20.99 7.85 -7.82
C GLU A 33 -21.81 7.16 -6.72
N SER A 34 -22.79 6.32 -7.09
CA SER A 34 -23.61 5.58 -6.12
C SER A 34 -22.78 4.62 -5.27
N MET A 35 -21.75 4.00 -5.86
CA MET A 35 -20.82 3.14 -5.14
C MET A 35 -19.98 3.94 -4.15
N LEU A 36 -19.50 5.11 -4.57
CA LEU A 36 -18.62 5.95 -3.77
C LEU A 36 -19.36 6.72 -2.66
N ASP A 37 -20.64 7.02 -2.82
CA ASP A 37 -21.44 7.79 -1.86
C ASP A 37 -22.33 6.92 -0.97
N GLY A 38 -22.43 5.62 -1.26
CA GLY A 38 -23.22 4.68 -0.45
C GLY A 38 -22.69 4.50 0.98
N PRO A 39 -23.49 3.91 1.90
CA PRO A 39 -23.09 3.72 3.30
C PRO A 39 -21.88 2.77 3.44
N ALA A 40 -21.00 2.99 4.42
CA ALA A 40 -19.82 2.13 4.59
C ALA A 40 -20.14 0.63 4.76
N VAL A 41 -21.26 0.30 5.39
CA VAL A 41 -21.76 -1.08 5.49
C VAL A 41 -22.27 -1.55 4.13
N GLY A 42 -21.86 -2.77 3.73
CA GLY A 42 -22.28 -3.36 2.46
C GLY A 42 -21.52 -2.81 1.23
N TRP A 43 -20.49 -1.98 1.42
CA TRP A 43 -19.77 -1.36 0.30
C TRP A 43 -19.04 -2.38 -0.58
N ALA A 44 -18.48 -3.44 0.02
CA ALA A 44 -17.83 -4.52 -0.73
C ALA A 44 -18.82 -5.24 -1.64
N GLU A 45 -20.03 -5.52 -1.14
CA GLU A 45 -21.10 -6.15 -1.89
C GLU A 45 -21.59 -5.27 -3.04
N ARG A 46 -21.67 -3.95 -2.84
CA ARG A 46 -22.08 -2.99 -3.88
C ARG A 46 -21.02 -2.74 -4.94
N SER A 47 -19.74 -2.79 -4.58
CA SER A 47 -18.64 -2.60 -5.54
C SER A 47 -18.33 -3.84 -6.38
N ARG A 48 -18.77 -5.02 -5.94
CA ARG A 48 -18.47 -6.30 -6.61
C ARG A 48 -18.96 -6.40 -8.05
N PRO A 49 -20.19 -5.99 -8.42
CA PRO A 49 -20.64 -6.02 -9.81
C PRO A 49 -19.76 -5.16 -10.71
N TRP A 50 -19.49 -3.92 -10.29
CA TRP A 50 -18.62 -2.98 -11.01
C TRP A 50 -17.20 -3.53 -11.18
N LEU A 51 -16.59 -4.11 -10.13
CA LEU A 51 -15.28 -4.75 -10.22
C LEU A 51 -15.27 -5.93 -11.20
N THR A 52 -16.36 -6.71 -11.23
CA THR A 52 -16.49 -7.86 -12.14
C THR A 52 -16.61 -7.41 -13.59
N GLU A 53 -17.42 -6.38 -13.84
CA GLU A 53 -17.55 -5.75 -15.15
C GLU A 53 -16.21 -5.18 -15.61
N MET A 54 -15.51 -4.44 -14.74
CA MET A 54 -14.26 -3.79 -15.08
C MET A 54 -13.14 -4.75 -15.43
N ALA A 55 -13.10 -5.88 -14.72
CA ALA A 55 -12.13 -6.91 -15.01
C ALA A 55 -12.46 -7.73 -16.29
N ALA A 56 -13.68 -7.59 -16.83
CA ALA A 56 -14.10 -8.14 -18.12
C ALA A 56 -14.03 -7.12 -19.27
N ALA A 57 -13.98 -5.82 -18.94
CA ALA A 57 -13.84 -4.74 -19.90
C ALA A 57 -12.46 -4.75 -20.58
N THR A 58 -12.35 -4.07 -21.73
CA THR A 58 -11.10 -3.97 -22.51
C THR A 58 -10.66 -2.51 -22.63
N GLY A 59 -9.35 -2.32 -22.87
CA GLY A 59 -8.64 -1.07 -23.19
C GLY A 59 -9.33 0.23 -22.82
N ASP A 60 -10.14 0.76 -23.73
CA ASP A 60 -10.73 2.10 -23.62
C ASP A 60 -11.67 2.24 -22.43
N ARG A 61 -12.52 1.24 -22.19
CA ARG A 61 -13.49 1.28 -21.08
C ARG A 61 -12.79 1.22 -19.72
N GLN A 62 -11.73 0.41 -19.61
CA GLN A 62 -10.95 0.38 -18.38
C GLN A 62 -10.24 1.71 -18.10
N ARG A 63 -9.71 2.37 -19.14
CA ARG A 63 -9.04 3.67 -19.01
C ARG A 63 -10.01 4.78 -18.64
N GLU A 64 -11.20 4.80 -19.24
CA GLU A 64 -12.27 5.74 -18.91
C GLU A 64 -12.65 5.64 -17.43
N SER A 65 -12.96 4.44 -16.95
CA SER A 65 -13.33 4.24 -15.55
C SER A 65 -12.20 4.49 -14.56
N LEU A 66 -10.93 4.23 -14.93
CA LEU A 66 -9.79 4.68 -14.12
C LEU A 66 -9.65 6.20 -14.09
N SER A 67 -9.98 6.88 -15.18
CA SER A 67 -9.95 8.34 -15.25
C SER A 67 -11.03 8.93 -14.34
N GLU A 68 -12.25 8.40 -14.39
CA GLU A 68 -13.35 8.74 -13.46
C GLU A 68 -12.95 8.51 -11.99
N LEU A 69 -12.34 7.35 -11.68
CA LEU A 69 -11.81 7.11 -10.34
C LEU A 69 -10.68 8.06 -9.96
N GLY A 70 -9.86 8.50 -10.91
CA GLY A 70 -8.81 9.50 -10.69
C GLY A 70 -9.38 10.86 -10.27
N GLU A 71 -10.48 11.30 -10.88
CA GLU A 71 -11.20 12.52 -10.47
C GLU A 71 -11.73 12.40 -9.04
N HIS A 72 -12.30 11.25 -8.69
CA HIS A 72 -12.79 10.98 -7.34
C HIS A 72 -11.66 10.83 -6.31
N LEU A 73 -10.50 10.32 -6.72
CA LEU A 73 -9.30 10.28 -5.88
C LEU A 73 -8.90 11.70 -5.50
N ALA A 74 -8.96 12.65 -6.44
CA ALA A 74 -8.69 14.06 -6.22
C ALA A 74 -9.77 14.83 -5.41
N SER A 75 -10.89 14.18 -5.06
CA SER A 75 -11.99 14.80 -4.30
C SER A 75 -11.55 15.34 -2.93
N ASP A 76 -12.13 16.47 -2.53
CA ASP A 76 -11.98 17.05 -1.18
C ASP A 76 -12.66 16.21 -0.08
N THR A 77 -13.54 15.26 -0.47
CA THR A 77 -14.18 14.35 0.48
C THR A 77 -13.25 13.16 0.72
N PRO A 78 -12.61 13.03 1.90
CA PRO A 78 -11.55 12.05 2.04
C PRO A 78 -12.09 10.60 1.98
N GLU A 79 -13.37 10.39 2.33
CA GLU A 79 -14.04 9.09 2.23
C GLU A 79 -14.17 8.63 0.78
N ARG A 80 -14.58 9.54 -0.11
CA ARG A 80 -14.70 9.29 -1.55
C ARG A 80 -13.32 9.01 -2.15
N SER A 81 -12.32 9.83 -1.80
CA SER A 81 -10.92 9.64 -2.19
C SER A 81 -10.37 8.28 -1.76
N SER A 82 -10.63 7.88 -0.51
CA SER A 82 -10.20 6.59 0.04
C SER A 82 -10.83 5.40 -0.68
N ARG A 83 -12.13 5.47 -0.99
CA ARG A 83 -12.84 4.43 -1.74
C ARG A 83 -12.32 4.30 -3.16
N ALA A 84 -12.09 5.43 -3.83
CA ALA A 84 -11.48 5.44 -5.17
C ALA A 84 -10.10 4.77 -5.16
N GLY A 85 -9.23 5.13 -4.20
CA GLY A 85 -7.91 4.51 -4.05
C GLY A 85 -7.98 3.00 -3.81
N ILE A 86 -8.92 2.53 -2.98
CA ILE A 86 -9.14 1.09 -2.77
C ILE A 86 -9.56 0.39 -4.07
N LEU A 87 -10.50 0.97 -4.84
CA LEU A 87 -10.98 0.37 -6.09
C LEU A 87 -9.86 0.30 -7.14
N ILE A 88 -9.08 1.36 -7.30
CA ILE A 88 -7.90 1.37 -8.18
C ILE A 88 -6.90 0.29 -7.73
N GLY A 89 -6.67 0.16 -6.42
CA GLY A 89 -5.79 -0.87 -5.87
C GLY A 89 -6.28 -2.31 -6.13
N VAL A 90 -7.59 -2.56 -6.01
CA VAL A 90 -8.19 -3.87 -6.33
C VAL A 90 -8.07 -4.17 -7.82
N LEU A 91 -8.34 -3.17 -8.67
CA LEU A 91 -8.14 -3.29 -10.11
C LEU A 91 -6.68 -3.64 -10.44
N LEU A 92 -5.71 -2.92 -9.87
CA LEU A 92 -4.29 -3.15 -10.11
C LEU A 92 -3.83 -4.58 -9.75
N ALA A 93 -4.47 -5.20 -8.75
CA ALA A 93 -4.22 -6.59 -8.37
C ALA A 93 -4.76 -7.62 -9.38
N ASP A 94 -5.65 -7.24 -10.29
CA ASP A 94 -6.15 -8.12 -11.34
C ASP A 94 -5.13 -8.24 -12.49
N GLN A 95 -4.73 -9.47 -12.82
CA GLN A 95 -3.75 -9.76 -13.87
C GLN A 95 -4.27 -9.50 -15.29
N ARG A 96 -5.57 -9.28 -15.47
CA ARG A 96 -6.20 -9.02 -16.77
C ARG A 96 -6.09 -7.56 -17.20
N ILE A 97 -5.70 -6.65 -16.30
CA ILE A 97 -5.55 -5.23 -16.66
C ILE A 97 -4.39 -5.05 -17.62
N GLU A 98 -4.70 -4.39 -18.75
CA GLU A 98 -3.76 -4.07 -19.81
C GLU A 98 -2.64 -3.13 -19.34
N SER A 99 -1.46 -3.23 -19.94
CA SER A 99 -0.28 -2.46 -19.51
C SER A 99 -0.49 -0.94 -19.45
N PRO A 100 -1.10 -0.27 -20.46
CA PRO A 100 -1.31 1.18 -20.39
C PRO A 100 -2.26 1.58 -19.25
N THR A 101 -3.32 0.82 -19.05
CA THR A 101 -4.29 0.98 -17.96
C THR A 101 -3.63 0.77 -16.59
N ARG A 102 -2.72 -0.21 -16.51
CA ARG A 102 -1.94 -0.51 -15.31
C ARG A 102 -1.02 0.65 -14.91
N ILE A 103 -0.32 1.23 -15.88
CA ILE A 103 0.55 2.40 -15.68
C ILE A 103 -0.25 3.58 -15.12
N LEU A 104 -1.42 3.87 -15.72
CA LEU A 104 -2.31 4.92 -15.21
C LEU A 104 -2.75 4.64 -13.76
N ALA A 105 -3.16 3.41 -13.45
CA ALA A 105 -3.53 3.04 -12.08
C ALA A 105 -2.37 3.24 -11.08
N GLN A 106 -1.16 2.83 -11.44
CA GLN A 106 0.03 3.02 -10.62
C GLN A 106 0.29 4.51 -10.36
N ASP A 107 0.22 5.35 -11.39
CA ASP A 107 0.42 6.79 -11.28
C ASP A 107 -0.62 7.47 -10.40
N LEU A 108 -1.89 7.09 -10.51
CA LEU A 108 -2.96 7.60 -9.64
C LEU A 108 -2.69 7.25 -8.17
N LEU A 109 -2.35 5.99 -7.88
CA LEU A 109 -2.04 5.55 -6.50
C LEU A 109 -0.77 6.22 -5.95
N LEU A 110 0.26 6.41 -6.77
CA LEU A 110 1.45 7.14 -6.35
C LEU A 110 1.15 8.61 -6.09
N GLY A 111 0.41 9.27 -6.99
CA GLY A 111 -0.01 10.65 -6.80
C GLY A 111 -0.81 10.85 -5.51
N GLN A 112 -1.68 9.89 -5.16
CA GLN A 112 -2.38 9.87 -3.87
C GLN A 112 -1.39 9.88 -2.69
N LEU A 113 -0.44 8.95 -2.67
CA LEU A 113 0.54 8.82 -1.58
C LEU A 113 1.46 10.05 -1.48
N GLU A 114 1.80 10.66 -2.61
CA GLU A 114 2.68 11.83 -2.69
C GLU A 114 2.01 13.13 -2.22
N ARG A 115 0.67 13.18 -2.16
CA ARG A 115 -0.04 14.31 -1.52
C ARG A 115 0.22 14.41 -0.03
N ARG A 116 0.59 13.30 0.63
CA ARG A 116 1.04 13.27 2.04
C ARG A 116 0.04 13.91 3.01
N VAL A 117 -1.25 13.69 2.78
CA VAL A 117 -2.32 14.27 3.60
C VAL A 117 -2.56 13.38 4.81
N ASP A 118 -2.42 13.95 6.02
CA ASP A 118 -2.95 13.30 7.23
C ASP A 118 -4.37 13.80 7.49
N THR A 119 -5.36 12.94 7.28
CA THR A 119 -6.76 13.27 7.58
C THR A 119 -7.11 13.02 9.05
N GLY A 120 -6.21 12.41 9.84
CA GLY A 120 -6.48 11.95 11.20
C GLY A 120 -7.48 10.78 11.29
N ALA A 121 -8.09 10.39 10.18
CA ALA A 121 -9.12 9.37 10.13
C ALA A 121 -8.50 7.98 9.88
N ARG A 122 -8.81 7.01 10.75
CA ARG A 122 -8.26 5.64 10.66
C ARG A 122 -8.53 4.96 9.32
N TRP A 123 -9.67 5.21 8.71
CA TRP A 123 -10.03 4.58 7.43
C TRP A 123 -9.23 5.14 6.25
N SER A 124 -8.82 6.42 6.30
CA SER A 124 -7.98 7.04 5.28
C SER A 124 -6.55 6.49 5.35
N VAL A 125 -6.02 6.28 6.56
CA VAL A 125 -4.75 5.56 6.75
C VAL A 125 -4.79 4.16 6.14
N GLY A 126 -5.92 3.45 6.33
CA GLY A 126 -6.14 2.14 5.72
C GLY A 126 -6.11 2.18 4.20
N ALA A 127 -6.70 3.22 3.58
CA ALA A 127 -6.69 3.40 2.14
C ALA A 127 -5.27 3.63 1.60
N ASP A 128 -4.47 4.50 2.22
CA ASP A 128 -3.08 4.74 1.78
C ASP A 128 -2.21 3.48 1.91
N ILE A 129 -2.39 2.67 2.96
CA ILE A 129 -1.73 1.36 3.10
C ILE A 129 -2.14 0.42 1.95
N VAL A 130 -3.43 0.40 1.59
CA VAL A 130 -3.92 -0.40 0.45
C VAL A 130 -3.31 0.09 -0.86
N CYS A 131 -3.26 1.40 -1.09
CA CYS A 131 -2.63 2.01 -2.27
C CYS A 131 -1.15 1.61 -2.37
N ALA A 132 -0.38 1.79 -1.28
CA ALA A 132 1.04 1.42 -1.23
C ALA A 132 1.26 -0.07 -1.49
N ARG A 133 0.41 -0.94 -0.94
CA ARG A 133 0.50 -2.39 -1.13
C ARG A 133 0.09 -2.83 -2.52
N ALA A 134 -0.90 -2.19 -3.15
CA ALA A 134 -1.32 -2.53 -4.50
C ALA A 134 -0.21 -2.32 -5.53
N LEU A 135 0.71 -1.39 -5.27
CA LEU A 135 1.90 -1.16 -6.12
C LEU A 135 2.90 -2.34 -6.08
N ASP A 136 2.93 -3.16 -5.01
CA ASP A 136 3.75 -4.38 -4.93
C ASP A 136 3.31 -5.45 -5.95
N ALA A 137 1.99 -5.56 -6.19
CA ALA A 137 1.42 -6.56 -7.08
C ALA A 137 1.66 -6.28 -8.57
N SER A 138 2.27 -5.14 -8.89
CA SER A 138 2.45 -4.68 -10.26
C SER A 138 3.85 -5.04 -10.77
N SER A 139 4.01 -6.27 -11.24
CA SER A 139 5.24 -6.81 -11.85
C SER A 139 5.61 -6.19 -13.21
N VAL A 140 5.15 -4.97 -13.50
CA VAL A 140 5.52 -4.29 -14.74
C VAL A 140 6.97 -3.80 -14.59
N PRO A 141 7.86 -4.15 -15.53
CA PRO A 141 9.19 -3.57 -15.58
C PRO A 141 9.07 -2.04 -15.60
N ASP A 142 9.79 -1.35 -14.70
CA ASP A 142 9.83 0.10 -14.52
C ASP A 142 9.36 0.87 -15.76
N GLY A 143 8.06 1.15 -15.79
CA GLY A 143 7.36 1.69 -16.93
C GLY A 143 6.82 3.06 -16.59
N LEU A 144 7.68 4.01 -16.19
CA LEU A 144 7.30 5.41 -16.07
C LEU A 144 8.40 6.32 -16.60
N SER A 145 8.21 6.69 -17.88
CA SER A 145 8.88 7.74 -18.65
C SER A 145 10.40 7.61 -18.83
N ASP A 146 10.85 7.78 -20.07
CA ASP A 146 12.27 7.93 -20.45
C ASP A 146 12.94 9.00 -19.55
N GLY A 147 13.57 8.57 -18.44
CA GLY A 147 14.31 9.42 -17.49
C GLY A 147 13.57 9.89 -16.21
N GLY A 148 12.36 9.43 -15.91
CA GLY A 148 11.64 9.77 -14.66
C GLY A 148 12.07 8.93 -13.44
N PRO A 149 11.74 9.35 -12.20
CA PRO A 149 11.97 8.52 -11.02
C PRO A 149 11.05 7.30 -11.03
N THR A 150 11.63 6.14 -10.70
CA THR A 150 10.92 4.86 -10.65
C THR A 150 9.87 4.84 -9.54
N ILE A 151 8.93 3.88 -9.60
CA ILE A 151 7.94 3.64 -8.54
C ILE A 151 8.66 3.44 -7.19
N ARG A 152 9.75 2.67 -7.21
CA ARG A 152 10.58 2.39 -6.03
C ARG A 152 11.19 3.66 -5.44
N GLU A 153 11.74 4.54 -6.26
CA GLU A 153 12.32 5.82 -5.81
C GLU A 153 11.26 6.74 -5.22
N ARG A 154 10.09 6.85 -5.88
CA ARG A 154 8.95 7.64 -5.42
C ARG A 154 8.43 7.13 -4.07
N LEU A 155 8.22 5.83 -3.92
CA LEU A 155 7.81 5.21 -2.65
C LEU A 155 8.85 5.39 -1.54
N SER A 156 10.14 5.33 -1.87
CA SER A 156 11.20 5.60 -0.92
C SER A 156 11.19 7.04 -0.41
N ALA A 157 10.94 8.01 -1.31
CA ALA A 157 10.77 9.41 -0.93
C ALA A 157 9.54 9.61 -0.02
N VAL A 158 8.44 8.89 -0.26
CA VAL A 158 7.25 8.90 0.62
C VAL A 158 7.56 8.27 1.98
N ALA A 159 8.36 7.21 2.05
CA ALA A 159 8.66 6.49 3.29
C ALA A 159 9.70 7.18 4.18
N ALA A 160 10.83 7.61 3.60
CA ALA A 160 12.02 8.03 4.32
C ALA A 160 12.70 9.29 3.75
N GLY A 161 12.08 9.97 2.77
CA GLY A 161 12.58 11.23 2.22
C GLY A 161 12.44 12.41 3.18
N GLU A 162 13.03 13.56 2.80
CA GLU A 162 12.99 14.83 3.55
C GLU A 162 11.55 15.23 3.94
N PHE A 163 10.61 15.00 3.03
CA PHE A 163 9.20 15.27 3.21
C PHE A 163 8.39 13.96 3.27
N SER A 164 8.81 13.01 4.10
CA SER A 164 8.09 11.73 4.25
C SER A 164 6.62 11.90 4.65
N HIS A 165 5.78 10.91 4.35
CA HIS A 165 4.35 10.91 4.66
C HIS A 165 4.10 11.07 6.18
N PRO A 166 3.17 11.92 6.64
CA PRO A 166 2.97 12.16 8.07
C PRO A 166 2.54 10.89 8.84
N ASN A 167 1.81 10.00 8.17
CA ASN A 167 1.38 8.73 8.75
C ASN A 167 2.48 7.65 8.69
N LEU A 168 2.94 7.18 9.86
CA LEU A 168 3.98 6.16 9.96
C LEU A 168 3.57 4.80 9.37
N ALA A 169 2.30 4.41 9.47
CA ALA A 169 1.86 3.12 8.94
C ALA A 169 1.93 3.12 7.40
N THR A 170 1.54 4.22 6.76
CA THR A 170 1.75 4.44 5.33
C THR A 170 3.24 4.43 4.98
N ARG A 171 4.10 5.13 5.73
CA ARG A 171 5.56 5.12 5.49
C ARG A 171 6.14 3.71 5.52
N VAL A 172 5.75 2.89 6.50
CA VAL A 172 6.23 1.50 6.62
C VAL A 172 5.76 0.63 5.47
N GLU A 173 4.50 0.76 5.02
CA GLU A 173 4.04 -0.01 3.85
C GLU A 173 4.74 0.46 2.57
N CYS A 174 4.95 1.77 2.37
CA CYS A 174 5.73 2.29 1.24
C CYS A 174 7.17 1.77 1.24
N ALA A 175 7.84 1.73 2.41
CA ALA A 175 9.17 1.15 2.53
C ALA A 175 9.17 -0.35 2.20
N ALA A 176 8.16 -1.08 2.67
CA ALA A 176 8.03 -2.51 2.41
C ALA A 176 7.81 -2.80 0.92
N THR A 177 6.93 -2.05 0.26
CA THR A 177 6.70 -2.16 -1.18
C THR A 177 7.95 -1.78 -1.98
N ALA A 178 8.62 -0.67 -1.62
CA ALA A 178 9.83 -0.24 -2.32
C ALA A 178 10.97 -1.27 -2.21
N LEU A 179 11.13 -1.94 -1.07
CA LEU A 179 12.08 -3.04 -0.93
C LEU A 179 11.65 -4.29 -1.71
N ALA A 180 10.35 -4.59 -1.79
CA ALA A 180 9.86 -5.71 -2.58
C ALA A 180 10.05 -5.53 -4.09
N LEU A 181 10.03 -4.28 -4.57
CA LEU A 181 10.32 -3.91 -5.96
C LEU A 181 11.82 -3.91 -6.29
N ALA A 182 12.71 -3.92 -5.28
CA ALA A 182 14.14 -3.92 -5.49
C ALA A 182 14.59 -5.27 -6.07
N LYS A 183 15.50 -5.24 -7.03
CA LYS A 183 16.15 -6.46 -7.55
C LYS A 183 17.15 -6.99 -6.54
N ASP A 184 17.46 -8.29 -6.58
CA ASP A 184 18.46 -8.89 -5.67
C ASP A 184 19.83 -8.19 -5.74
N THR A 185 20.19 -7.67 -6.91
CA THR A 185 21.43 -6.90 -7.14
C THR A 185 21.46 -5.54 -6.46
N GLU A 186 20.31 -5.04 -6.00
CA GLU A 186 20.11 -3.71 -5.43
C GLU A 186 20.09 -3.72 -3.90
N ARG A 187 20.43 -4.86 -3.26
CA ARG A 187 20.34 -5.00 -1.81
C ARG A 187 21.20 -3.99 -1.04
N GLY A 188 22.36 -3.65 -1.58
CA GLY A 188 23.33 -2.71 -1.00
C GLY A 188 23.25 -1.30 -1.54
N ASP A 189 22.28 -0.97 -2.40
CA ASP A 189 22.19 0.38 -2.95
C ASP A 189 21.80 1.41 -1.86
N PRO A 190 22.06 2.71 -2.08
CA PRO A 190 21.76 3.75 -1.08
C PRO A 190 20.28 3.82 -0.70
N LEU A 191 19.38 3.47 -1.62
CA LEU A 191 17.94 3.54 -1.41
C LEU A 191 17.47 2.44 -0.46
N SER A 192 17.86 1.20 -0.72
CA SER A 192 17.65 0.02 0.14
C SER A 192 18.20 0.27 1.52
N LYS A 193 19.42 0.81 1.64
CA LYS A 193 20.05 1.10 2.94
C LYS A 193 19.25 2.15 3.74
N SER A 194 18.77 3.20 3.08
CA SER A 194 17.92 4.21 3.73
C SER A 194 16.62 3.60 4.25
N LEU A 195 15.96 2.77 3.43
CA LEU A 195 14.72 2.09 3.78
C LEU A 195 14.90 1.10 4.94
N THR A 196 15.95 0.28 4.92
CA THR A 196 16.20 -0.69 5.99
C THR A 196 16.59 0.00 7.30
N HIS A 197 17.36 1.08 7.26
CA HIS A 197 17.63 1.91 8.44
C HIS A 197 16.35 2.54 9.02
N PHE A 198 15.46 3.04 8.16
CA PHE A 198 14.15 3.53 8.59
C PHE A 198 13.33 2.43 9.30
N LEU A 199 13.27 1.22 8.74
CA LEU A 199 12.56 0.10 9.35
C LEU A 199 13.20 -0.37 10.68
N LEU A 200 14.53 -0.34 10.79
CA LEU A 200 15.24 -0.59 12.06
C LEU A 200 14.88 0.46 13.13
N ALA A 201 14.81 1.74 12.74
CA ALA A 201 14.36 2.80 13.64
C ALA A 201 12.92 2.55 14.14
N VAL A 202 12.05 1.98 13.29
CA VAL A 202 10.69 1.58 13.71
C VAL A 202 10.74 0.46 14.75
N LEU A 203 11.60 -0.56 14.59
CA LEU A 203 11.74 -1.63 15.58
C LEU A 203 12.24 -1.13 16.94
N ARG A 204 13.18 -0.18 16.92
CA ARG A 204 13.80 0.41 18.13
C ARG A 204 12.92 1.45 18.83
N ALA A 205 11.88 1.97 18.18
CA ALA A 205 11.02 3.00 18.77
C ALA A 205 10.39 2.57 20.10
N GLU A 206 10.36 3.47 21.09
CA GLU A 206 9.89 3.21 22.47
C GLU A 206 10.61 2.03 23.18
N THR A 207 11.89 1.81 22.83
CA THR A 207 12.83 0.94 23.57
C THR A 207 14.04 1.77 24.04
N PRO A 208 14.84 1.29 25.01
CA PRO A 208 16.10 1.94 25.38
C PRO A 208 17.04 2.21 24.19
N ASP A 209 17.03 1.32 23.19
CA ASP A 209 17.86 1.43 21.98
C ASP A 209 17.33 2.45 20.94
N GLN A 210 16.24 3.16 21.21
CA GLN A 210 15.80 4.25 20.34
C GLN A 210 16.89 5.31 20.13
N ALA A 211 17.82 5.47 21.08
CA ALA A 211 18.96 6.38 20.93
C ALA A 211 19.91 5.98 19.78
N LYS A 212 20.03 4.68 19.45
CA LYS A 212 20.83 4.18 18.32
C LYS A 212 20.22 4.60 16.97
N SER A 213 18.89 4.73 16.92
CA SER A 213 18.15 5.08 15.71
C SER A 213 16.96 5.98 16.08
N PRO A 214 17.20 7.28 16.31
CA PRO A 214 16.16 8.20 16.75
C PRO A 214 15.01 8.25 15.75
N ARG A 215 13.77 8.25 16.26
CA ARG A 215 12.58 8.36 15.41
C ARG A 215 12.51 9.72 14.72
N THR A 216 11.95 9.75 13.52
CA THR A 216 11.66 10.96 12.72
C THR A 216 10.16 11.21 12.56
N TRP A 217 9.35 10.69 13.48
CA TRP A 217 7.88 10.77 13.48
C TRP A 217 7.35 10.99 14.91
N PRO A 218 6.12 11.51 15.07
CA PRO A 218 5.49 11.69 16.38
C PRO A 218 5.15 10.35 17.05
N ARG A 219 4.80 10.37 18.35
CA ARG A 219 4.25 9.19 19.02
C ARG A 219 2.94 8.77 18.37
N ILE A 220 2.74 7.46 18.21
CA ILE A 220 1.54 6.88 17.60
C ILE A 220 0.98 5.72 18.42
N THR A 221 -0.31 5.44 18.25
CA THR A 221 -1.01 4.35 18.95
C THR A 221 -0.91 3.00 18.22
N THR A 222 -0.53 2.99 16.94
CA THR A 222 -0.42 1.78 16.10
C THR A 222 0.99 1.18 16.09
N LEU A 223 1.81 1.48 17.11
CA LEU A 223 3.24 1.10 17.16
C LEU A 223 3.46 -0.41 17.03
N ALA A 224 2.62 -1.24 17.65
CA ALA A 224 2.75 -2.69 17.55
C ALA A 224 2.59 -3.20 16.10
N TRP A 225 1.65 -2.64 15.34
CA TRP A 225 1.42 -3.02 13.95
C TRP A 225 2.60 -2.63 13.05
N VAL A 226 3.07 -1.38 13.15
CA VAL A 226 4.20 -0.91 12.32
C VAL A 226 5.49 -1.67 12.63
N LYS A 227 5.71 -2.06 13.89
CA LYS A 227 6.86 -2.88 14.29
C LYS A 227 6.78 -4.28 13.70
N THR A 228 5.63 -4.96 13.83
CA THR A 228 5.43 -6.28 13.20
C THR A 228 5.67 -6.20 11.70
N ARG A 229 5.07 -5.22 11.01
CA ARG A 229 5.21 -5.07 9.56
C ARG A 229 6.65 -4.77 9.15
N SER A 230 7.38 -3.96 9.93
CA SER A 230 8.80 -3.67 9.70
C SER A 230 9.66 -4.93 9.87
N ALA A 231 9.43 -5.71 10.93
CA ALA A 231 10.16 -6.96 11.17
C ALA A 231 9.88 -8.01 10.09
N GLU A 232 8.63 -8.15 9.63
CA GLU A 232 8.28 -9.03 8.51
C GLU A 232 9.01 -8.63 7.23
N THR A 233 9.09 -7.32 6.98
CA THR A 233 9.77 -6.77 5.81
C THR A 233 11.27 -7.04 5.88
N LEU A 234 11.92 -6.76 7.01
CA LEU A 234 13.35 -7.03 7.21
C LEU A 234 13.67 -8.52 7.19
N ALA A 235 12.81 -9.38 7.75
CA ALA A 235 12.95 -10.82 7.69
C ALA A 235 12.89 -11.34 6.24
N ARG A 236 11.91 -10.89 5.46
CA ARG A 236 11.82 -11.22 4.03
C ARG A 236 13.04 -10.70 3.28
N TRP A 237 13.39 -9.43 3.50
CA TRP A 237 14.51 -8.77 2.85
C TRP A 237 15.86 -9.45 3.13
N THR A 238 16.07 -9.97 4.34
CA THR A 238 17.30 -10.68 4.72
C THR A 238 17.26 -12.19 4.44
N GLY A 239 16.11 -12.74 4.04
CA GLY A 239 15.92 -14.19 3.85
C GLY A 239 15.93 -14.98 5.17
N THR A 240 15.53 -14.35 6.29
CA THR A 240 15.52 -14.97 7.62
C THR A 240 14.11 -15.12 8.19
N LYS A 241 13.97 -15.89 9.28
CA LYS A 241 12.69 -16.03 9.98
C LYS A 241 12.40 -14.77 10.80
N ASN A 242 11.14 -14.33 10.79
CA ASN A 242 10.67 -13.30 11.71
C ASN A 242 10.43 -13.90 13.10
N LEU A 243 11.22 -13.48 14.09
CA LEU A 243 11.05 -13.83 15.51
C LEU A 243 10.67 -12.63 16.37
N PHE A 244 10.52 -11.45 15.77
CA PHE A 244 10.23 -10.22 16.48
C PHE A 244 8.84 -10.27 17.13
N ARG A 245 8.77 -9.86 18.41
CA ARG A 245 7.52 -9.79 19.17
C ARG A 245 7.34 -8.36 19.70
N PRO A 246 6.41 -7.55 19.16
CA PRO A 246 6.24 -6.16 19.60
C PRO A 246 5.72 -6.03 21.04
N ASP A 247 5.07 -7.08 21.54
CA ASP A 247 4.56 -7.24 22.92
C ASP A 247 5.57 -7.92 23.85
N GLY A 248 6.72 -8.36 23.33
CA GLY A 248 7.76 -9.02 24.10
C GLY A 248 8.60 -8.05 24.96
N PRO A 249 9.43 -8.58 25.88
CA PRO A 249 10.35 -7.78 26.67
C PRO A 249 11.27 -6.92 25.78
N TRP A 250 11.71 -5.76 26.27
CA TRP A 250 12.62 -4.89 25.52
C TRP A 250 13.90 -5.61 25.08
N ALA A 251 14.47 -6.47 25.93
CA ALA A 251 15.66 -7.27 25.59
C ALA A 251 15.45 -8.05 24.28
N HIS A 252 14.32 -8.75 24.14
CA HIS A 252 13.97 -9.48 22.92
C HIS A 252 13.82 -8.56 21.71
N GLN A 253 13.17 -7.41 21.86
CA GLN A 253 12.99 -6.46 20.76
C GLN A 253 14.33 -5.88 20.28
N MET A 254 15.24 -5.57 21.21
CA MET A 254 16.57 -5.03 20.93
C MET A 254 17.47 -6.09 20.29
N GLU A 255 17.49 -7.31 20.82
CA GLU A 255 18.23 -8.45 20.25
C GLU A 255 17.82 -8.74 18.80
N GLU A 256 16.51 -8.76 18.51
CA GLU A 256 16.03 -8.98 17.14
C GLU A 256 16.34 -7.80 16.20
N ALA A 257 16.30 -6.56 16.70
CA ALA A 257 16.69 -5.40 15.89
C ALA A 257 18.19 -5.41 15.56
N ASP A 258 19.04 -5.70 16.55
CA ASP A 258 20.49 -5.83 16.38
C ASP A 258 20.84 -7.02 15.45
N ARG A 259 20.08 -8.12 15.53
CA ARG A 259 20.20 -9.24 14.59
C ARG A 259 19.90 -8.82 13.15
N PHE A 260 18.84 -8.05 12.91
CA PHE A 260 18.56 -7.55 11.56
C PHE A 260 19.63 -6.57 11.08
N GLU A 261 20.10 -5.66 11.92
CA GLU A 261 21.19 -4.74 11.60
C GLU A 261 22.45 -5.48 11.15
N ALA A 262 22.87 -6.51 11.89
CA ALA A 262 24.03 -7.33 11.55
C ALA A 262 23.90 -8.12 10.22
N LEU A 263 22.68 -8.33 9.72
CA LEU A 263 22.42 -8.98 8.43
C LEU A 263 22.33 -8.01 7.26
N LEU A 264 22.33 -6.70 7.55
CA LEU A 264 22.24 -5.62 6.56
C LEU A 264 23.60 -4.98 6.26
N ASP A 265 24.58 -5.16 7.15
CA ASP A 265 26.00 -4.80 6.96
C ASP A 265 26.75 -5.85 6.12
#